data_AF-A0A353Z0V9-F1
#
_entry.id   AF-A0A353Z0V9-F1
#
_cell.length_a   1.000
_cell.length_b   1.000
_cell.length_c   1.000
_cell.angle_alpha   90.00
_cell.angle_beta   90.00
_cell.angle_gamma   90.00
#
_symmetry.space_group_name_H-M   'P 1'
#
loop_
_entity.id
_entity.type
_entity.pdbx_description
1 polymer ?
#
loop_
_entity_poly.entity_id
_entity_poly.type
_entity_poly.pdbx_seq_one_letter_code
_entity_poly.pdbx_strand_id
1 'polypeptide(L)'
;MSVTYKEITDSLYIPECIAMQKKVFGLSDVDIFPESYFSLLMRKQHPLGLVVGCFLDEDNKSELIGLTVLQNDRLPNSLYCLFIGILPEYQNKMYGYHLAKKVKDIAVSKGYVIMYGIYDPLEANLGKLYAYLGVTADTYINEPYKLNTDEVIVVDKVLFTWSLDDTKAFSNSAYLPKKTYKEAVNQYPIVGSLGIDAQTILIEIPGDYLDIKKTNHTLARKWRDNTRILFDNYINKNNYTIIDCLSGKTESERKTYYLLHKFKL
;
A
#
# COMPACT_ATOMS: atom_id res chain seq x y z
N MET A 1 -7.75 26.85 6.98
CA MET A 1 -7.34 25.64 6.24
C MET A 1 -8.18 24.45 6.71
N SER A 2 -8.92 23.82 5.81
CA SER A 2 -9.69 22.59 6.08
C SER A 2 -9.31 21.49 5.09
N VAL A 3 -9.53 20.24 5.45
CA VAL A 3 -9.24 19.08 4.58
C VAL A 3 -10.53 18.33 4.30
N THR A 4 -10.80 18.08 3.03
CA THR A 4 -12.01 17.40 2.56
C THR A 4 -11.64 16.15 1.77
N TYR A 5 -12.36 15.04 2.00
CA TYR A 5 -12.19 13.78 1.26
C TYR A 5 -13.48 13.46 0.50
N LYS A 6 -13.40 13.31 -0.82
CA LYS A 6 -14.60 13.08 -1.67
C LYS A 6 -14.29 12.28 -2.92
N GLU A 7 -15.31 11.59 -3.43
CA GLU A 7 -15.29 11.00 -4.77
C GLU A 7 -15.16 12.11 -5.82
N ILE A 8 -14.32 11.88 -6.82
CA ILE A 8 -14.13 12.75 -7.98
C ILE A 8 -14.91 12.13 -9.13
N THR A 9 -16.01 12.76 -9.52
CA THR A 9 -16.86 12.34 -10.63
C THR A 9 -16.93 13.37 -11.75
N ASP A 10 -16.34 14.55 -11.54
CA ASP A 10 -16.30 15.63 -12.53
C ASP A 10 -15.00 15.54 -13.33
N SER A 11 -15.14 15.42 -14.65
CA SER A 11 -14.02 15.32 -15.59
C SER A 11 -13.11 16.55 -15.58
N LEU A 12 -13.58 17.68 -15.05
CA LEU A 12 -12.76 18.89 -14.89
C LEU A 12 -11.53 18.67 -13.99
N TYR A 13 -11.55 17.64 -13.12
CA TYR A 13 -10.42 17.29 -12.24
C TYR A 13 -9.39 16.33 -12.87
N ILE A 14 -9.61 15.87 -14.10
CA ILE A 14 -8.71 14.91 -14.76
C ILE A 14 -7.27 15.43 -14.87
N PRO A 15 -7.02 16.70 -15.28
CA PRO A 15 -5.67 17.23 -15.36
C PRO A 15 -4.92 17.17 -14.02
N GLU A 16 -5.60 17.50 -12.92
CA GLU A 16 -5.05 17.42 -11.57
C GLU A 16 -4.77 15.98 -11.15
N CYS A 17 -5.65 15.03 -11.50
CA CYS A 17 -5.45 13.61 -11.23
C CYS A 17 -4.20 13.06 -11.96
N ILE A 18 -3.97 13.49 -13.20
CA ILE A 18 -2.78 13.13 -13.98
C ILE A 18 -1.53 13.76 -13.38
N ALA A 19 -1.58 15.05 -13.03
CA ALA A 19 -0.47 15.73 -12.39
C ALA A 19 -0.07 15.07 -11.06
N MET A 20 -1.05 14.60 -10.28
CA MET A 20 -0.81 13.88 -9.02
C MET A 20 0.01 12.61 -9.21
N GLN A 21 -0.20 11.84 -10.29
CA GLN A 21 0.57 10.62 -10.52
C GLN A 21 2.07 10.92 -10.70
N LYS A 22 2.39 11.96 -11.46
CA LYS A 22 3.76 12.43 -11.67
C LYS A 22 4.39 12.92 -10.38
N LYS A 23 3.66 13.76 -9.62
CA LYS A 23 4.18 14.37 -8.39
C LYS A 23 4.41 13.36 -7.26
N VAL A 24 3.54 12.36 -7.12
CA VAL A 24 3.65 11.35 -6.05
C VAL A 24 4.73 10.32 -6.34
N PHE A 25 4.78 9.78 -7.56
CA PHE A 25 5.64 8.63 -7.89
C PHE A 25 6.83 8.98 -8.79
N GLY A 26 6.92 10.21 -9.30
CA GLY A 26 7.95 10.59 -10.27
C GLY A 26 7.82 9.85 -11.60
N LEU A 27 6.60 9.43 -11.96
CA LEU A 27 6.35 8.63 -13.16
C LEU A 27 6.57 9.45 -14.43
N SER A 28 7.05 8.76 -15.46
CA SER A 28 7.13 9.30 -16.82
C SER A 28 5.75 9.33 -17.48
N ASP A 29 5.62 10.07 -18.58
CA ASP A 29 4.34 10.17 -19.30
C ASP A 29 3.81 8.85 -19.84
N VAL A 30 4.68 7.86 -20.05
CA VAL A 30 4.26 6.53 -20.53
C VAL A 30 3.74 5.62 -19.41
N ASP A 31 4.03 5.95 -18.15
CA ASP A 31 3.69 5.13 -16.98
C ASP A 31 2.49 5.67 -16.19
N ILE A 32 1.91 6.81 -16.60
CA ILE A 32 0.71 7.38 -15.97
C ILE A 32 -0.57 6.91 -16.64
N PHE A 33 -1.65 6.84 -15.87
CA PHE A 33 -2.98 6.66 -16.42
C PHE A 33 -3.38 7.86 -17.28
N PRO A 34 -3.79 7.65 -18.55
CA PRO A 34 -4.14 8.73 -19.47
C PRO A 34 -5.53 9.32 -19.15
N GLU A 35 -5.83 10.49 -19.73
CA GLU A 35 -7.13 11.16 -19.59
C GLU A 35 -8.32 10.27 -19.96
N SER A 36 -8.15 9.48 -21.03
CA SER A 36 -9.17 8.54 -21.50
C SER A 36 -9.52 7.52 -20.42
N TYR A 37 -8.53 7.05 -19.65
CA TYR A 37 -8.76 6.07 -18.59
C TYR A 37 -9.51 6.69 -17.40
N PHE A 38 -9.14 7.89 -16.93
CA PHE A 38 -9.92 8.58 -15.91
C PHE A 38 -11.35 8.87 -16.36
N SER A 39 -11.54 9.20 -17.64
CA SER A 39 -12.87 9.39 -18.22
C SER A 39 -13.73 8.12 -18.17
N LEU A 40 -13.13 6.92 -18.19
CA LEU A 40 -13.83 5.65 -17.98
C LEU A 40 -14.17 5.40 -16.51
N LEU A 41 -13.26 5.76 -15.61
CA LEU A 41 -13.47 5.61 -14.16
C LEU A 41 -14.55 6.54 -13.64
N MET A 42 -14.62 7.78 -14.15
CA MET A 42 -15.53 8.84 -13.67
C MET A 42 -16.89 8.88 -14.40
N ARG A 43 -17.23 7.87 -15.21
CA ARG A 43 -18.49 7.85 -15.96
C ARG A 43 -19.70 7.87 -15.02
N LYS A 44 -20.74 8.62 -15.39
CA LYS A 44 -22.01 8.65 -14.66
C LYS A 44 -22.75 7.30 -14.70
N GLN A 45 -22.67 6.61 -15.85
CA GLN A 45 -23.27 5.29 -16.04
C GLN A 45 -22.15 4.26 -16.14
N HIS A 46 -22.28 3.18 -15.36
CA HIS A 46 -21.33 2.06 -15.34
C HIS A 46 -19.85 2.52 -15.19
N PRO A 47 -19.50 3.28 -14.13
CA PRO A 47 -18.11 3.66 -13.89
C PRO A 47 -17.23 2.40 -13.78
N LEU A 48 -16.04 2.45 -14.39
CA LEU A 48 -15.09 1.33 -14.34
C LEU A 48 -14.34 1.25 -13.00
N GLY A 49 -14.63 2.12 -12.04
CA GLY A 49 -13.99 2.13 -10.74
C GLY A 49 -14.34 3.36 -9.93
N LEU A 50 -13.42 3.78 -9.05
CA LEU A 50 -13.59 4.94 -8.18
C LEU A 50 -12.34 5.80 -8.21
N VAL A 51 -12.54 7.12 -8.19
CA VAL A 51 -11.47 8.09 -8.00
C VAL A 51 -11.83 8.91 -6.77
N VAL A 52 -10.95 8.94 -5.77
CA VAL A 52 -11.22 9.64 -4.50
C VAL A 52 -10.06 10.59 -4.20
N GLY A 53 -10.39 11.85 -3.94
CA GLY A 53 -9.42 12.91 -3.69
C GLY A 53 -9.38 13.35 -2.22
N CYS A 54 -8.19 13.78 -1.79
CA CYS A 54 -7.95 14.56 -0.58
C CYS A 54 -7.68 16.00 -1.02
N PHE A 55 -8.53 16.92 -0.59
CA PHE A 55 -8.49 18.32 -0.95
C PHE A 55 -8.10 19.17 0.25
N LEU A 56 -7.19 20.11 0.04
CA LEU A 56 -6.84 21.15 1.00
C LEU A 56 -7.53 22.44 0.60
N ASP A 57 -8.39 22.95 1.48
CA ASP A 57 -9.13 24.17 1.25
C ASP A 57 -8.47 25.33 2.03
N GLU A 58 -7.93 26.31 1.30
CA GLU A 58 -7.26 27.50 1.82
C GLU A 58 -7.54 28.71 0.93
N ASP A 59 -7.86 29.87 1.53
CA ASP A 59 -8.10 31.14 0.82
C ASP A 59 -9.02 31.04 -0.42
N ASN A 60 -10.17 30.35 -0.25
CA ASN A 60 -11.15 30.05 -1.31
C ASN A 60 -10.61 29.23 -2.50
N LYS A 61 -9.48 28.55 -2.33
CA LYS A 61 -8.93 27.58 -3.29
C LYS A 61 -8.99 26.19 -2.69
N SER A 62 -9.28 25.20 -3.53
CA SER A 62 -9.29 23.79 -3.17
C SER A 62 -8.21 23.08 -3.98
N GLU A 63 -7.13 22.66 -3.33
CA GLU A 63 -6.01 21.97 -3.97
C GLU A 63 -6.13 20.46 -3.76
N LEU A 64 -6.00 19.67 -4.83
CA LEU A 64 -5.89 18.21 -4.73
C LEU A 64 -4.49 17.83 -4.23
N ILE A 65 -4.40 17.41 -2.96
CA ILE A 65 -3.13 17.04 -2.30
C ILE A 65 -2.94 15.53 -2.15
N GLY A 66 -3.97 14.74 -2.48
CA GLY A 66 -3.93 13.29 -2.40
C GLY A 66 -4.98 12.64 -3.30
N LEU A 67 -4.69 11.44 -3.79
CA LEU A 67 -5.52 10.74 -4.76
C LEU A 67 -5.52 9.23 -4.47
N THR A 68 -6.64 8.58 -4.68
CA THR A 68 -6.77 7.12 -4.77
C THR A 68 -7.50 6.77 -6.07
N VAL A 69 -6.93 5.84 -6.83
CA VAL A 69 -7.51 5.34 -8.09
C VAL A 69 -7.76 3.85 -7.94
N LEU A 70 -9.01 3.46 -8.13
CA LEU A 70 -9.49 2.09 -8.01
C LEU A 70 -10.17 1.69 -9.31
N GLN A 71 -10.02 0.44 -9.72
CA GLN A 71 -10.77 -0.17 -10.80
C GLN A 71 -11.68 -1.26 -10.24
N ASN A 72 -12.83 -1.50 -10.88
CA ASN A 72 -13.59 -2.72 -10.66
C ASN A 72 -12.71 -3.92 -11.01
N ASP A 73 -12.64 -4.85 -10.08
CA ASP A 73 -11.97 -6.12 -10.30
C ASP A 73 -12.92 -7.11 -11.02
N ARG A 74 -12.37 -8.22 -11.51
CA ARG A 74 -13.13 -9.24 -12.24
C ARG A 74 -14.10 -10.00 -11.33
N LEU A 75 -13.84 -10.03 -10.02
CA LEU A 75 -14.74 -10.64 -9.05
C LEU A 75 -15.92 -9.70 -8.75
N PRO A 76 -17.12 -10.24 -8.49
CA PRO A 76 -18.26 -9.41 -8.11
C PRO A 76 -17.99 -8.62 -6.82
N ASN A 77 -18.42 -7.36 -6.79
CA ASN A 77 -18.33 -6.49 -5.62
C ASN A 77 -16.90 -6.32 -5.07
N SER A 78 -15.88 -6.42 -5.93
CA SER A 78 -14.48 -6.18 -5.58
C SER A 78 -13.87 -4.99 -6.34
N LEU A 79 -12.90 -4.34 -5.69
CA LEU A 79 -12.09 -3.28 -6.26
C LEU A 79 -10.62 -3.70 -6.29
N TYR A 80 -9.89 -3.22 -7.30
CA TYR A 80 -8.44 -3.27 -7.36
C TYR A 80 -7.87 -1.87 -7.19
N CYS A 81 -7.07 -1.66 -6.15
CA CYS A 81 -6.36 -0.42 -5.88
C CYS A 81 -5.15 -0.31 -6.81
N LEU A 82 -5.22 0.64 -7.73
CA LEU A 82 -4.16 0.95 -8.68
C LEU A 82 -3.19 1.98 -8.11
N PHE A 83 -3.71 2.89 -7.28
CA PHE A 83 -2.98 4.04 -6.79
C PHE A 83 -3.55 4.50 -5.46
N ILE A 84 -2.66 4.79 -4.51
CA ILE A 84 -2.96 5.64 -3.35
C ILE A 84 -1.74 6.49 -3.06
N GLY A 85 -1.93 7.80 -2.94
CA GLY A 85 -0.82 8.73 -2.87
C GLY A 85 -1.19 10.06 -2.23
N ILE A 86 -0.27 10.60 -1.43
CA ILE A 86 -0.32 11.96 -0.89
C ILE A 86 0.96 12.68 -1.37
N LEU A 87 0.82 13.93 -1.79
CA LEU A 87 1.94 14.79 -2.17
C LEU A 87 3.02 14.83 -1.06
N PRO A 88 4.32 14.78 -1.41
CA PRO A 88 5.42 14.67 -0.44
C PRO A 88 5.36 15.64 0.76
N GLU A 89 5.07 16.91 0.51
CA GLU A 89 4.97 18.00 1.50
C GLU A 89 3.78 17.87 2.47
N TYR A 90 2.83 17.00 2.14
CA TYR A 90 1.65 16.70 2.95
C TYR A 90 1.69 15.28 3.57
N GLN A 91 2.77 14.53 3.38
CA GLN A 91 2.96 13.22 4.00
C GLN A 91 3.22 13.33 5.52
N ASN A 92 3.07 12.21 6.22
CA ASN A 92 3.22 12.10 7.68
C ASN A 92 2.22 12.94 8.52
N LYS A 93 1.13 13.42 7.90
CA LYS A 93 0.04 14.19 8.54
C LYS A 93 -1.29 13.42 8.65
N MET A 94 -1.24 12.08 8.58
CA MET A 94 -2.41 11.18 8.59
C MET A 94 -3.41 11.33 7.41
N TYR A 95 -3.16 12.21 6.44
CA TYR A 95 -4.07 12.39 5.29
C TYR A 95 -4.28 11.12 4.47
N GLY A 96 -3.24 10.29 4.28
CA GLY A 96 -3.38 9.00 3.58
C GLY A 96 -4.31 8.02 4.32
N TYR A 97 -4.28 8.02 5.65
CA TYR A 97 -5.17 7.20 6.47
C TYR A 97 -6.63 7.64 6.36
N HIS A 98 -6.89 8.94 6.46
CA HIS A 98 -8.24 9.48 6.31
C HIS A 98 -8.78 9.34 4.89
N LEU A 99 -7.91 9.49 3.87
CA LEU A 99 -8.26 9.22 2.48
C LEU A 99 -8.68 7.76 2.28
N ALA A 100 -7.90 6.80 2.78
CA ALA A 100 -8.23 5.38 2.69
C ALA A 100 -9.52 5.02 3.44
N LYS A 101 -9.77 5.62 4.61
CA LYS A 101 -11.06 5.47 5.31
C LYS A 101 -12.22 5.97 4.46
N LYS A 102 -12.10 7.17 3.87
CA LYS A 102 -13.15 7.70 3.00
C LYS A 102 -13.38 6.83 1.76
N VAL A 103 -12.31 6.28 1.20
CA VAL A 103 -12.36 5.29 0.11
C VAL A 103 -13.20 4.07 0.54
N LYS A 104 -12.94 3.51 1.72
CA LYS A 104 -13.73 2.39 2.27
C LYS A 104 -15.21 2.78 2.43
N ASP A 105 -15.50 3.94 3.02
CA ASP A 105 -16.89 4.40 3.22
C ASP A 105 -17.65 4.51 1.89
N ILE A 106 -17.03 5.11 0.87
CA ILE A 106 -17.61 5.24 -0.47
C ILE A 106 -17.79 3.86 -1.10
N ALA A 107 -16.79 3.00 -1.02
CA ALA A 107 -16.84 1.66 -1.62
C ALA A 107 -17.97 0.80 -0.99
N VAL A 108 -18.06 0.79 0.34
CA VAL A 108 -19.13 0.08 1.07
C VAL A 108 -20.51 0.62 0.67
N SER A 109 -20.66 1.96 0.57
CA SER A 109 -21.93 2.56 0.15
C SER A 109 -22.39 2.17 -1.27
N LYS A 110 -21.45 1.70 -2.10
CA LYS A 110 -21.70 1.22 -3.47
C LYS A 110 -21.79 -0.30 -3.57
N GLY A 111 -21.77 -1.01 -2.44
CA GLY A 111 -21.93 -2.46 -2.38
C GLY A 111 -20.63 -3.26 -2.55
N TYR A 112 -19.46 -2.62 -2.59
CA TYR A 112 -18.18 -3.34 -2.59
C TYR A 112 -17.90 -3.92 -1.21
N VAL A 113 -17.43 -5.17 -1.19
CA VAL A 113 -17.17 -5.92 0.05
C VAL A 113 -15.69 -6.21 0.28
N ILE A 114 -14.86 -6.08 -0.76
CA ILE A 114 -13.45 -6.41 -0.72
C ILE A 114 -12.63 -5.51 -1.66
N MET A 115 -11.39 -5.26 -1.29
CA MET A 115 -10.43 -4.53 -2.08
C MET A 115 -9.10 -5.27 -2.12
N TYR A 116 -8.51 -5.36 -3.30
CA TYR A 116 -7.18 -5.91 -3.54
C TYR A 116 -6.22 -4.80 -3.98
N GLY A 117 -4.93 -5.08 -3.92
CA GLY A 117 -3.93 -4.26 -4.58
C GLY A 117 -2.54 -4.77 -4.29
N ILE A 118 -1.55 -4.18 -4.96
CA ILE A 118 -0.16 -4.52 -4.77
C ILE A 118 0.64 -3.32 -4.29
N TYR A 119 1.63 -3.55 -3.45
CA TYR A 119 2.61 -2.52 -3.10
C TYR A 119 3.98 -3.14 -2.92
N ASP A 120 5.02 -2.31 -3.01
CA ASP A 120 6.38 -2.75 -2.77
C ASP A 120 6.57 -2.97 -1.26
N PRO A 121 6.93 -4.19 -0.80
CA PRO A 121 7.06 -4.44 0.62
C PRO A 121 8.14 -3.58 1.29
N LEU A 122 9.12 -3.03 0.55
CA LEU A 122 10.11 -2.14 1.15
C LEU A 122 9.61 -0.69 1.31
N GLU A 123 8.42 -0.36 0.82
CA GLU A 123 7.75 0.93 1.07
C GLU A 123 7.08 0.94 2.45
N ALA A 124 7.88 1.18 3.48
CA ALA A 124 7.45 1.20 4.88
C ALA A 124 6.23 2.10 5.15
N ASN A 125 6.08 3.22 4.42
CA ASN A 125 4.94 4.13 4.60
C ASN A 125 3.61 3.50 4.16
N LEU A 126 3.61 2.74 3.06
CA LEU A 126 2.43 1.98 2.62
C LEU A 126 2.16 0.80 3.56
N GLY A 127 3.21 0.08 3.97
CA GLY A 127 3.09 -1.00 4.97
C GLY A 127 2.41 -0.53 6.25
N LYS A 128 2.83 0.62 6.81
CA LYS A 128 2.21 1.23 8.00
C LYS A 128 0.78 1.67 7.75
N LEU A 129 0.48 2.27 6.59
CA LEU A 129 -0.87 2.67 6.23
C LEU A 129 -1.82 1.46 6.24
N TYR A 130 -1.43 0.38 5.56
CA TYR A 130 -2.20 -0.84 5.47
C TYR A 130 -2.37 -1.52 6.84
N ALA A 131 -1.31 -1.54 7.65
CA ALA A 131 -1.38 -1.99 9.04
C ALA A 131 -2.38 -1.18 9.89
N TYR A 132 -2.39 0.16 9.78
CA TYR A 132 -3.37 0.99 10.48
C TYR A 132 -4.82 0.73 10.06
N LEU A 133 -5.02 0.24 8.84
CA LEU A 133 -6.32 -0.10 8.27
C LEU A 133 -6.73 -1.58 8.51
N GLY A 134 -5.86 -2.38 9.12
CA GLY A 134 -6.10 -3.81 9.36
C GLY A 134 -6.04 -4.67 8.10
N VAL A 135 -5.34 -4.18 7.07
CA VAL A 135 -5.14 -4.88 5.80
C VAL A 135 -4.11 -5.99 5.98
N THR A 136 -4.34 -7.13 5.32
CA THR A 136 -3.42 -8.27 5.33
C THR A 136 -2.81 -8.50 3.95
N ALA A 137 -1.61 -9.06 3.88
CA ALA A 137 -0.98 -9.47 2.63
C ALA A 137 -0.38 -10.87 2.75
N ASP A 138 -0.79 -11.78 1.87
CA ASP A 138 -0.52 -13.22 1.98
C ASP A 138 0.15 -13.81 0.73
N THR A 139 0.44 -12.98 -0.27
CA THR A 139 1.10 -13.40 -1.50
C THR A 139 2.26 -12.46 -1.79
N TYR A 140 3.45 -13.03 -1.98
CA TYR A 140 4.63 -12.31 -2.45
C TYR A 140 4.83 -12.57 -3.94
N ILE A 141 4.89 -11.50 -4.72
CA ILE A 141 5.05 -11.53 -6.16
C ILE A 141 6.48 -11.11 -6.49
N ASN A 142 7.17 -11.97 -7.22
CA ASN A 142 8.47 -11.70 -7.81
C ASN A 142 8.39 -12.14 -9.27
N GLU A 143 7.86 -11.24 -10.09
CA GLU A 143 7.66 -11.50 -11.52
C GLU A 143 8.58 -10.59 -12.35
N PRO A 144 9.23 -11.13 -13.38
CA PRO A 144 10.00 -10.34 -14.31
C PRO A 144 9.07 -9.52 -15.22
N TYR A 145 9.18 -8.20 -15.16
CA TYR A 145 8.69 -7.32 -16.20
C TYR A 145 9.74 -7.22 -17.31
N LYS A 146 9.38 -7.70 -18.49
CA LYS A 146 10.11 -7.37 -19.72
C LYS A 146 9.60 -6.03 -20.20
N LEU A 147 10.46 -5.02 -20.21
CA LEU A 147 10.19 -3.81 -20.97
C LEU A 147 10.41 -4.09 -22.46
N ASN A 148 10.08 -3.15 -23.35
CA ASN A 148 10.41 -3.21 -24.78
C ASN A 148 11.93 -3.09 -25.06
N THR A 149 12.75 -3.42 -24.07
CA THR A 149 14.21 -3.46 -24.07
C THR A 149 14.64 -4.86 -23.63
N ASP A 150 15.85 -5.30 -23.98
CA ASP A 150 16.39 -6.58 -23.48
C ASP A 150 16.60 -6.61 -21.94
N GLU A 151 16.37 -5.49 -21.26
CA GLU A 151 16.37 -5.39 -19.81
C GLU A 151 15.14 -6.06 -19.17
N VAL A 152 15.41 -7.01 -18.26
CA VAL A 152 14.42 -7.61 -17.38
C VAL A 152 14.46 -6.90 -16.04
N ILE A 153 13.36 -6.25 -15.67
CA ILE A 153 13.20 -5.66 -14.34
C ILE A 153 12.36 -6.61 -13.51
N VAL A 154 12.94 -7.12 -12.42
CA VAL A 154 12.18 -7.87 -11.43
C VAL A 154 11.45 -6.88 -10.52
N VAL A 155 10.14 -6.99 -10.45
CA VAL A 155 9.31 -6.12 -9.61
C VAL A 155 8.78 -6.95 -8.44
N ASP A 156 9.35 -6.74 -7.28
CA ASP A 156 8.89 -7.38 -6.05
C ASP A 156 7.70 -6.60 -5.47
N LYS A 157 6.62 -7.32 -5.16
CA LYS A 157 5.37 -6.80 -4.61
C LYS A 157 4.78 -7.76 -3.59
N VAL A 158 3.91 -7.26 -2.73
CA VAL A 158 2.99 -8.09 -1.96
C VAL A 158 1.56 -7.76 -2.40
N LEU A 159 0.73 -8.79 -2.57
CA LEU A 159 -0.71 -8.64 -2.80
C LEU A 159 -1.38 -8.51 -1.46
N PHE A 160 -2.07 -7.39 -1.26
CA PHE A 160 -2.91 -7.18 -0.10
C PHE A 160 -4.38 -7.47 -0.41
N THR A 161 -5.08 -7.88 0.64
CA THR A 161 -6.53 -8.04 0.66
C THR A 161 -7.08 -7.23 1.83
N TRP A 162 -8.09 -6.40 1.55
CA TRP A 162 -8.82 -5.62 2.53
C TRP A 162 -10.30 -5.94 2.49
N SER A 163 -10.81 -6.58 3.54
CA SER A 163 -12.25 -6.71 3.72
C SER A 163 -12.85 -5.34 4.05
N LEU A 164 -13.83 -4.94 3.24
CA LEU A 164 -14.60 -3.71 3.46
C LEU A 164 -15.84 -3.97 4.31
N ASP A 165 -16.28 -5.23 4.37
CA ASP A 165 -17.31 -5.69 5.29
C ASP A 165 -16.67 -5.96 6.66
N ASP A 166 -17.02 -5.16 7.67
CA ASP A 166 -16.52 -5.30 9.04
C ASP A 166 -17.03 -6.57 9.73
N THR A 167 -18.11 -7.18 9.22
CA THR A 167 -18.63 -8.46 9.74
C THR A 167 -17.89 -9.67 9.17
N LYS A 168 -17.27 -9.52 8.00
CA LYS A 168 -16.47 -10.54 7.31
C LYS A 168 -14.99 -10.25 7.31
N ALA A 169 -14.56 -9.14 7.94
CA ALA A 169 -13.16 -8.82 8.13
C ALA A 169 -12.48 -10.06 8.65
N PHE A 170 -11.56 -10.61 7.85
CA PHE A 170 -10.86 -11.85 8.14
C PHE A 170 -10.41 -11.77 9.60
N SER A 171 -11.08 -12.58 10.44
CA SER A 171 -11.08 -12.42 11.90
C SER A 171 -9.67 -12.56 12.52
N ASN A 172 -8.74 -13.04 11.72
CA ASN A 172 -7.37 -13.36 12.03
C ASN A 172 -6.47 -12.17 12.42
N SER A 173 -6.71 -10.94 11.94
CA SER A 173 -5.97 -9.74 12.41
C SER A 173 -6.65 -9.03 13.58
N ALA A 174 -7.97 -9.23 13.76
CA ALA A 174 -8.74 -8.62 14.84
C ALA A 174 -8.37 -9.14 16.25
N TYR A 175 -7.70 -10.31 16.34
CA TYR A 175 -7.36 -10.96 17.61
C TYR A 175 -5.92 -10.76 18.09
N LEU A 176 -5.04 -10.11 17.32
CA LEU A 176 -3.70 -9.78 17.82
C LEU A 176 -3.72 -8.36 18.40
N PRO A 177 -3.44 -8.19 19.70
CA PRO A 177 -3.39 -6.86 20.28
C PRO A 177 -2.34 -6.03 19.52
N LYS A 178 -2.71 -4.80 19.12
CA LYS A 178 -1.76 -3.86 18.50
C LYS A 178 -0.57 -3.69 19.43
N LYS A 179 0.61 -4.08 18.95
CA LYS A 179 1.87 -3.99 19.70
C LYS A 179 2.67 -2.79 19.23
N THR A 180 3.41 -2.20 20.15
CA THR A 180 4.52 -1.31 19.79
C THR A 180 5.66 -2.13 19.19
N TYR A 181 6.55 -1.47 18.43
CA TYR A 181 7.72 -2.14 17.87
C TYR A 181 8.61 -2.77 18.96
N LYS A 182 8.73 -2.13 20.13
CA LYS A 182 9.54 -2.65 21.26
C LYS A 182 8.95 -3.94 21.82
N GLU A 183 7.65 -3.97 22.04
CA GLU A 183 6.96 -5.17 22.53
C GLU A 183 7.08 -6.32 21.55
N ALA A 184 6.90 -6.05 20.26
CA ALA A 184 7.01 -7.07 19.23
C ALA A 184 8.42 -7.64 19.13
N VAL A 185 9.46 -6.79 19.11
CA VAL A 185 10.86 -7.21 19.04
C VAL A 185 11.27 -8.03 20.28
N ASN A 186 10.72 -7.71 21.45
CA ASN A 186 10.99 -8.48 22.67
C ASN A 186 10.26 -9.83 22.71
N GLN A 187 9.17 -9.98 21.96
CA GLN A 187 8.30 -11.16 22.04
C GLN A 187 8.51 -12.15 20.88
N TYR A 188 8.80 -11.65 19.68
CA TYR A 188 8.85 -12.46 18.47
C TYR A 188 10.25 -12.47 17.87
N PRO A 189 10.68 -13.61 17.28
CA PRO A 189 11.99 -13.70 16.66
C PRO A 189 12.06 -12.79 15.43
N ILE A 190 13.15 -12.02 15.35
CA ILE A 190 13.52 -11.30 14.13
C ILE A 190 14.23 -12.28 13.19
N VAL A 191 13.72 -12.40 11.99
CA VAL A 191 14.21 -13.31 10.96
C VAL A 191 15.24 -12.60 10.11
N GLY A 192 16.51 -12.97 10.31
CA GLY A 192 17.62 -12.56 9.43
C GLY A 192 18.02 -13.63 8.40
N SER A 193 17.57 -14.88 8.59
CA SER A 193 17.87 -16.02 7.72
C SER A 193 16.72 -17.03 7.72
N LEU A 194 16.75 -17.98 6.78
CA LEU A 194 15.79 -19.07 6.73
C LEU A 194 15.93 -20.03 7.92
N GLY A 195 14.88 -20.78 8.21
CA GLY A 195 14.89 -21.86 9.21
C GLY A 195 14.29 -21.51 10.57
N ILE A 196 13.67 -20.34 10.73
CA ILE A 196 12.91 -20.02 11.94
C ILE A 196 11.54 -20.68 11.86
N ASP A 197 11.24 -21.59 12.78
CA ASP A 197 9.93 -22.21 12.94
C ASP A 197 9.22 -21.62 14.16
N ALA A 198 8.45 -20.56 13.94
CA ALA A 198 7.66 -19.90 14.98
C ALA A 198 6.35 -19.38 14.39
N GLN A 199 5.25 -19.50 15.12
CA GLN A 199 3.92 -19.12 14.60
C GLN A 199 3.84 -17.64 14.18
N THR A 200 4.57 -16.76 14.87
CA THR A 200 4.65 -15.34 14.58
C THR A 200 6.11 -14.94 14.50
N ILE A 201 6.48 -14.19 13.46
CA ILE A 201 7.86 -13.75 13.19
C ILE A 201 7.89 -12.27 12.80
N LEU A 202 9.07 -11.67 12.88
CA LEU A 202 9.36 -10.33 12.39
C LEU A 202 10.33 -10.37 11.22
N ILE A 203 10.03 -9.67 10.13
CA ILE A 203 11.00 -9.40 9.05
C ILE A 203 11.32 -7.91 9.07
N GLU A 204 12.61 -7.57 9.23
CA GLU A 204 13.08 -6.19 9.18
C GLU A 204 13.09 -5.67 7.74
N ILE A 205 12.67 -4.42 7.58
CA ILE A 205 12.75 -3.66 6.33
C ILE A 205 13.39 -2.29 6.61
N PRO A 206 14.02 -1.66 5.60
CA PRO A 206 14.57 -0.33 5.75
C PRO A 206 13.47 0.70 6.06
N GLY A 207 13.78 1.66 6.94
CA GLY A 207 12.84 2.72 7.31
C GLY A 207 12.48 3.67 6.16
N ASP A 208 13.45 3.96 5.28
CA ASP A 208 13.33 4.94 4.18
C ASP A 208 13.94 4.38 2.88
N TYR A 209 13.36 3.29 2.36
CA TYR A 209 13.89 2.58 1.18
C TYR A 209 14.07 3.47 -0.06
N LEU A 210 13.12 4.38 -0.32
CA LEU A 210 13.19 5.31 -1.46
C LEU A 210 14.43 6.21 -1.42
N ASP A 211 14.82 6.66 -0.22
CA ASP A 211 16.03 7.46 -0.06
C ASP A 211 17.28 6.61 -0.30
N ILE A 212 17.35 5.43 0.33
CA ILE A 212 18.45 4.47 0.11
C ILE A 212 18.58 4.12 -1.38
N LYS A 213 17.46 3.94 -2.10
CA LYS A 213 17.45 3.66 -3.53
C LYS A 213 18.05 4.80 -4.36
N LYS A 214 17.93 6.05 -3.91
CA LYS A 214 18.51 7.24 -4.58
C LYS A 214 19.97 7.48 -4.21
N THR A 215 20.35 7.24 -2.95
CA THR A 215 21.65 7.63 -2.41
C THR A 215 22.66 6.49 -2.36
N ASN A 216 22.21 5.22 -2.31
CA ASN A 216 23.06 4.04 -2.18
C ASN A 216 22.46 2.79 -2.84
N HIS A 217 22.63 2.68 -4.16
CA HIS A 217 22.11 1.57 -4.96
C HIS A 217 22.60 0.19 -4.48
N THR A 218 23.84 0.08 -4.02
CA THR A 218 24.40 -1.18 -3.51
C THR A 218 23.67 -1.65 -2.26
N LEU A 219 23.41 -0.74 -1.32
CA LEU A 219 22.64 -1.05 -0.11
C LEU A 219 21.18 -1.36 -0.45
N ALA A 220 20.57 -0.60 -1.37
CA ALA A 220 19.20 -0.85 -1.82
C ALA A 220 19.04 -2.24 -2.45
N ARG A 221 20.03 -2.68 -3.24
CA ARG A 221 20.08 -4.02 -3.82
C ARG A 221 20.25 -5.09 -2.75
N LYS A 222 21.15 -4.89 -1.79
CA LYS A 222 21.35 -5.84 -0.67
C LYS A 222 20.07 -6.04 0.14
N TRP A 223 19.34 -4.95 0.45
CA TRP A 223 18.03 -5.04 1.09
C TRP A 223 17.05 -5.85 0.26
N ARG A 224 16.96 -5.56 -1.04
CA ARG A 224 16.04 -6.27 -1.95
C ARG A 224 16.35 -7.76 -2.02
N ASP A 225 17.60 -8.11 -2.30
CA ASP A 225 18.00 -9.50 -2.52
C ASP A 225 17.81 -10.34 -1.24
N ASN A 226 18.16 -9.77 -0.08
CA ASN A 226 17.97 -10.46 1.21
C ASN A 226 16.49 -10.65 1.55
N THR A 227 15.70 -9.56 1.50
CA THR A 227 14.28 -9.62 1.89
C THR A 227 13.44 -10.46 0.94
N ARG A 228 13.79 -10.50 -0.35
CA ARG A 228 13.13 -11.37 -1.35
C ARG A 228 13.18 -12.84 -0.96
N ILE A 229 14.34 -13.32 -0.51
CA ILE A 229 14.51 -14.71 -0.06
C ILE A 229 13.61 -14.99 1.15
N LEU A 230 13.53 -14.04 2.07
CA LEU A 230 12.68 -14.16 3.27
C LEU A 230 11.19 -14.13 2.90
N PHE A 231 10.73 -13.13 2.14
CA PHE A 231 9.32 -13.01 1.78
C PHE A 231 8.84 -14.19 0.96
N ASP A 232 9.56 -14.60 -0.08
CA ASP A 232 9.18 -15.78 -0.87
C ASP A 232 9.09 -17.04 0.00
N ASN A 233 10.08 -17.26 0.88
CA ASN A 233 10.06 -18.43 1.74
C ASN A 233 8.91 -18.40 2.76
N TYR A 234 8.77 -17.33 3.53
CA TYR A 234 7.81 -17.30 4.62
C TYR A 234 6.38 -17.11 4.09
N ILE A 235 6.14 -16.18 3.17
CA ILE A 235 4.81 -15.90 2.65
C ILE A 235 4.36 -17.05 1.74
N ASN A 236 5.07 -17.28 0.62
CA ASN A 236 4.60 -18.21 -0.41
C ASN A 236 4.79 -19.68 -0.03
N LYS A 237 5.96 -20.07 0.51
CA LYS A 237 6.27 -21.49 0.78
C LYS A 237 5.75 -21.98 2.12
N ASN A 238 5.61 -21.09 3.10
CA ASN A 238 5.24 -21.47 4.47
C ASN A 238 3.91 -20.87 4.94
N ASN A 239 3.14 -20.24 4.05
CA ASN A 239 1.79 -19.70 4.29
C ASN A 239 1.73 -18.69 5.44
N TYR A 240 2.72 -17.80 5.52
CA TYR A 240 2.64 -16.65 6.43
C TYR A 240 1.90 -15.49 5.78
N THR A 241 1.16 -14.75 6.59
CA THR A 241 0.49 -13.52 6.18
C THR A 241 1.10 -12.34 6.93
N ILE A 242 1.41 -11.26 6.21
CA ILE A 242 1.71 -9.95 6.81
C ILE A 242 0.42 -9.42 7.42
N ILE A 243 0.45 -9.16 8.72
CA ILE A 243 -0.72 -8.71 9.50
C ILE A 243 -0.51 -7.34 10.15
N ASP A 244 0.74 -6.87 10.25
CA ASP A 244 1.08 -5.58 10.82
C ASP A 244 2.43 -5.06 10.27
N CYS A 245 2.67 -3.77 10.41
CA CYS A 245 3.90 -3.08 10.05
C CYS A 245 4.26 -2.10 11.16
N LEU A 246 5.29 -2.45 11.93
CA LEU A 246 5.68 -1.80 13.17
C LEU A 246 6.92 -0.95 12.92
N SER A 247 6.90 0.32 13.31
CA SER A 247 8.03 1.23 13.13
C SER A 247 8.34 1.99 14.40
N GLY A 248 9.63 2.22 14.65
CA GLY A 248 10.15 2.93 15.81
C GLY A 248 11.42 3.69 15.47
N LYS A 249 11.74 4.70 16.28
CA LYS A 249 13.06 5.36 16.24
C LYS A 249 13.94 4.78 17.34
N THR A 250 15.14 4.35 16.98
CA THR A 250 16.26 4.21 17.94
C THR A 250 17.05 5.52 17.97
N GLU A 251 18.10 5.59 18.80
CA GLU A 251 18.97 6.77 18.88
C GLU A 251 19.68 7.07 17.55
N SER A 252 19.91 6.06 16.71
CA SER A 252 20.69 6.17 15.47
C SER A 252 19.88 6.04 14.17
N GLU A 253 18.73 5.35 14.18
CA GLU A 253 17.99 5.02 12.95
C GLU A 253 16.49 4.73 13.17
N ARG A 254 15.71 4.79 12.09
CA ARG A 254 14.33 4.29 12.08
C ARG A 254 14.35 2.79 11.77
N LYS A 255 13.83 1.99 12.68
CA LYS A 255 13.63 0.54 12.48
C LYS A 255 12.20 0.24 12.12
N THR A 256 12.00 -0.61 11.12
CA THR A 256 10.67 -1.02 10.66
C THR A 256 10.63 -2.52 10.44
N TYR A 257 9.54 -3.16 10.88
CA TYR A 257 9.36 -4.59 10.82
C TYR A 257 7.96 -4.93 10.30
N TYR A 258 7.85 -5.91 9.42
CA TYR A 258 6.57 -6.60 9.23
C TYR A 258 6.40 -7.68 10.27
N LEU A 259 5.20 -7.73 10.85
CA LEU A 259 4.75 -8.85 11.66
C LEU A 259 4.05 -9.84 10.73
N LEU A 260 4.62 -11.04 10.64
CA LEU A 260 4.06 -12.13 9.85
C LEU A 260 3.52 -13.20 10.80
N HIS A 261 2.36 -13.76 10.47
CA HIS A 261 1.73 -14.82 11.24
C HIS A 261 1.32 -15.97 10.34
N LYS A 262 1.59 -17.20 10.81
CA LYS A 262 1.16 -18.43 10.16
C LYS A 262 -0.13 -18.90 10.81
N PHE A 263 -1.25 -18.74 10.09
CA PHE A 263 -2.54 -19.27 10.54
C PHE A 263 -2.52 -20.80 10.45
N LYS A 264 -3.01 -21.46 11.51
CA LYS A 264 -3.25 -22.91 11.44
C LYS A 264 -4.43 -23.13 10.51
N LEU A 265 -4.20 -23.92 9.46
CA LEU A 265 -5.26 -24.46 8.60
C LEU A 265 -6.16 -25.41 9.40
#